data_AF-A0A929TTN6-F1
#
_entry.id   AF-A0A929TTN6-F1
#
_cell.length_a   1.000
_cell.length_b   1.000
_cell.length_c   1.000
_cell.angle_alpha   90.00
_cell.angle_beta   90.00
_cell.angle_gamma   90.00
#
_symmetry.space_group_name_H-M   'P 1'
#
loop_
_entity.id
_entity.type
_entity.pdbx_description
1 polymer ?
#
loop_
_entity_poly.entity_id
_entity_poly.type
_entity_poly.pdbx_seq_one_letter_code
_entity_poly.pdbx_strand_id
1 'polypeptide(L)'
;MVEDPKSRKPFIYYYIVVLVIMMALNFLVVPFIKEGQIKQVDYGTFMTMTEKGEISKVDIQTNQIVFIGKNDNVTYKTGLMNDAGLTDRLHTAGVEFSSDIVRKDSPLLDAVLSWVLPLVIFYFLWNGISKKMFNRDSANSLMFGGMGKSGAKIYVKSSEGIKFSDVAGEDEAKENLTEIVDYLHDPSKYKDIGASMPKGILLVGPPGTGKTMLAKAVAGEANVPFFSMSGSEFVEMFVGMSASKVRDLFKQAKEKAPCIVFIDEIDAIGKKRDGQIGGNDEREQTLNQLLTEMDGFEGNSGVMILAATNRPDALDPALTRPGRFDRRVPVELPDLKGREEILKVHAKKIKIADDVDFKL
;
A
#
# COMPACT_ATOMS: atom_id res chain seq x y z
N MET A 1 -10.78 27.43 29.37
CA MET A 1 -12.00 26.64 29.10
C MET A 1 -12.72 27.26 27.92
N VAL A 2 -12.54 26.72 26.71
CA VAL A 2 -13.53 26.76 25.64
C VAL A 2 -13.32 25.46 24.84
N GLU A 3 -14.13 24.45 25.12
CA GLU A 3 -14.21 23.24 24.30
C GLU A 3 -15.05 23.55 23.06
N ASP A 4 -14.46 23.36 21.88
CA ASP A 4 -15.13 23.45 20.59
C ASP A 4 -16.01 22.18 20.39
N PRO A 5 -17.33 22.29 20.17
CA PRO A 5 -18.18 21.11 20.12
C PRO A 5 -17.90 20.34 18.82
N LYS A 6 -17.28 19.17 18.98
CA LYS A 6 -17.18 18.12 17.96
C LYS A 6 -18.53 17.98 17.25
N SER A 7 -18.58 18.45 16.01
CA SER A 7 -19.63 18.16 15.03
C SER A 7 -19.74 16.65 14.86
N ARG A 8 -20.58 16.01 15.68
CA ARG A 8 -21.04 14.66 15.43
C ARG A 8 -21.95 14.77 14.22
N LYS A 9 -21.44 14.46 13.03
CA LYS A 9 -22.31 14.25 11.87
C LYS A 9 -23.45 13.35 12.35
N PRO A 10 -24.72 13.75 12.21
CA PRO A 10 -25.82 13.00 12.79
C PRO A 10 -25.77 11.59 12.22
N PHE A 11 -26.01 10.58 13.06
CA PHE A 11 -26.05 9.15 12.69
C PHE A 11 -26.84 8.87 11.39
N ILE A 12 -27.77 9.77 11.07
CA ILE A 12 -28.51 9.89 9.81
C ILE A 12 -27.62 9.84 8.55
N TYR A 13 -26.44 10.47 8.54
CA TYR A 13 -25.55 10.47 7.38
C TYR A 13 -25.05 9.06 7.04
N TYR A 14 -24.63 8.29 8.05
CA TYR A 14 -24.20 6.90 7.86
C TYR A 14 -25.35 6.00 7.42
N TYR A 15 -26.55 6.24 7.95
CA TYR A 15 -27.76 5.53 7.52
C TYR A 15 -28.08 5.81 6.05
N ILE A 16 -27.99 7.06 5.60
CA ILE A 16 -28.23 7.44 4.19
C ILE A 16 -27.20 6.78 3.27
N VAL A 17 -25.91 6.76 3.63
CA VAL A 17 -24.86 6.12 2.82
C VAL A 17 -25.09 4.62 2.68
N VAL A 18 -25.45 3.93 3.77
CA VAL A 18 -25.77 2.48 3.72
C VAL A 18 -27.00 2.22 2.85
N LEU A 19 -28.02 3.09 2.91
CA LEU A 19 -29.24 2.98 2.12
C LEU A 19 -28.96 3.15 0.61
N VAL A 20 -28.09 4.10 0.25
CA VAL A 20 -27.64 4.31 -1.13
C VAL A 20 -26.84 3.11 -1.65
N ILE A 21 -25.91 2.58 -0.84
CA ILE A 21 -25.14 1.38 -1.20
C ILE A 21 -26.07 0.17 -1.37
N MET A 22 -27.08 0.01 -0.52
CA MET A 22 -28.07 -1.06 -0.66
C MET A 22 -28.92 -0.94 -1.92
N MET A 23 -29.39 0.28 -2.26
CA MET A 23 -30.12 0.50 -3.51
C MET A 23 -29.25 0.17 -4.72
N ALA A 24 -27.97 0.56 -4.70
CA ALA A 24 -27.02 0.24 -5.76
C ALA A 24 -26.76 -1.27 -5.89
N LEU A 25 -26.59 -1.97 -4.76
CA LEU A 25 -26.41 -3.43 -4.73
C LEU A 25 -27.65 -4.17 -5.24
N ASN A 26 -28.85 -3.75 -4.83
CA ASN A 26 -30.10 -4.35 -5.31
C ASN A 26 -30.24 -4.14 -6.83
N PHE A 27 -29.95 -2.93 -7.32
CA PHE A 27 -29.98 -2.64 -8.75
C PHE A 27 -28.95 -3.43 -9.58
N LEU A 28 -27.80 -3.79 -9.01
CA LEU A 28 -26.76 -4.56 -9.71
C LEU A 28 -26.94 -6.07 -9.59
N VAL A 29 -27.29 -6.57 -8.40
CA VAL A 29 -27.30 -8.01 -8.09
C VAL A 29 -28.62 -8.66 -8.48
N VAL A 30 -29.75 -7.96 -8.33
CA VAL A 30 -31.06 -8.53 -8.71
C VAL A 30 -31.20 -8.80 -10.20
N PRO A 31 -30.80 -7.93 -11.16
CA PRO A 31 -30.82 -8.32 -12.56
C PRO A 31 -29.89 -9.50 -12.84
N PHE A 32 -28.72 -9.54 -12.20
CA PHE A 32 -27.76 -10.64 -12.36
C PHE A 32 -28.29 -11.99 -11.87
N ILE A 33 -29.14 -12.00 -10.84
CA ILE A 33 -29.80 -13.21 -10.32
C ILE A 33 -31.07 -13.54 -11.13
N LYS A 34 -31.85 -12.53 -11.54
CA LYS A 34 -33.10 -12.73 -12.29
C LYS A 34 -32.87 -13.14 -13.76
N GLU A 35 -31.67 -12.95 -14.30
CA GLU A 35 -31.26 -13.42 -15.64
C GLU A 35 -30.88 -14.91 -15.72
N GLY A 36 -31.20 -15.71 -14.69
CA GLY A 36 -30.99 -17.16 -14.68
C GLY A 36 -31.51 -17.85 -15.96
N GLN A 37 -30.57 -18.17 -16.86
CA GLN A 37 -30.63 -19.08 -18.00
C GLN A 37 -31.86 -19.00 -18.91
N ILE A 38 -32.27 -17.80 -19.32
CA ILE A 38 -33.26 -17.65 -20.39
C ILE A 38 -32.53 -17.64 -21.75
N LYS A 39 -32.59 -18.75 -22.49
CA LYS A 39 -31.99 -18.83 -23.84
C LYS A 39 -33.02 -18.41 -24.90
N GLN A 40 -32.71 -17.38 -25.68
CA GLN A 40 -33.50 -17.05 -26.86
C GLN A 40 -33.14 -18.02 -27.99
N VAL A 41 -34.16 -18.60 -28.60
CA VAL A 41 -34.04 -19.53 -29.73
C VAL A 41 -35.02 -19.14 -30.82
N ASP A 42 -34.72 -19.52 -32.06
CA ASP A 42 -35.64 -19.30 -33.17
C ASP A 42 -36.83 -20.28 -33.13
N TYR A 43 -37.88 -19.93 -33.89
CA TYR A 43 -39.11 -20.74 -33.96
C TYR A 43 -38.85 -22.14 -34.56
N GLY A 44 -37.87 -22.26 -35.47
CA GLY A 44 -37.49 -23.55 -36.07
C GLY A 44 -36.85 -24.51 -35.06
N THR A 45 -36.07 -23.98 -34.12
CA THR A 45 -35.44 -24.71 -33.03
C THR A 45 -36.50 -25.19 -32.05
N PHE A 46 -37.46 -24.33 -31.72
CA PHE A 46 -38.63 -24.72 -30.94
C PHE A 46 -39.42 -25.87 -31.61
N MET A 47 -39.65 -25.79 -32.92
CA MET A 47 -40.34 -26.85 -33.66
C MET A 47 -39.56 -28.16 -33.64
N THR A 48 -38.24 -28.10 -33.84
CA THR A 48 -37.35 -29.27 -33.81
C THR A 48 -37.34 -29.91 -32.42
N MET A 49 -37.28 -29.12 -31.35
CA MET A 49 -37.31 -29.62 -29.97
C MET A 49 -38.68 -30.20 -29.61
N THR A 50 -39.76 -29.65 -30.18
CA THR A 50 -41.12 -30.20 -30.04
C THR A 50 -41.23 -31.57 -30.69
N GLU A 51 -40.74 -31.72 -31.94
CA GLU A 51 -40.79 -32.98 -32.69
C GLU A 51 -39.94 -34.09 -32.07
N LYS A 52 -38.80 -33.72 -31.48
CA LYS A 52 -37.93 -34.66 -30.75
C LYS A 52 -38.46 -35.04 -29.37
N GLY A 53 -39.56 -34.44 -28.91
CA GLY A 53 -40.13 -34.69 -27.57
C GLY A 53 -39.25 -34.17 -26.43
N GLU A 54 -38.41 -33.17 -26.70
CA GLU A 54 -37.44 -32.60 -25.77
C GLU A 54 -38.04 -31.46 -24.92
N ILE A 55 -39.33 -31.18 -25.07
CA ILE A 55 -40.05 -30.13 -24.35
C ILE A 55 -40.97 -30.76 -23.31
N SER A 56 -40.95 -30.19 -22.11
CA SER A 56 -41.79 -30.65 -20.99
C SER A 56 -43.08 -29.83 -20.86
N LYS A 57 -42.96 -28.50 -20.93
CA LYS A 57 -44.07 -27.57 -20.78
C LYS A 57 -43.92 -26.39 -21.74
N VAL A 58 -45.03 -25.96 -22.33
CA VAL A 58 -45.08 -24.80 -23.22
C VAL A 58 -46.13 -23.80 -22.73
N ASP A 59 -45.70 -22.58 -22.48
CA ASP A 59 -46.57 -21.45 -22.15
C ASP A 59 -46.62 -20.50 -23.36
N ILE A 60 -47.80 -20.42 -23.98
CA ILE A 60 -48.05 -19.56 -25.14
C ILE A 60 -48.52 -18.20 -24.61
N GLN A 61 -47.69 -17.16 -24.77
CA GLN A 61 -48.01 -15.78 -24.38
C GLN A 61 -48.37 -14.94 -25.62
N THR A 62 -48.94 -13.76 -25.40
CA THR A 62 -49.44 -12.87 -26.47
C THR A 62 -48.39 -12.47 -27.50
N ASN A 63 -47.10 -12.46 -27.15
CA ASN A 63 -46.01 -12.01 -28.04
C ASN A 63 -44.82 -12.98 -28.13
N GLN A 64 -44.84 -14.08 -27.37
CA GLN A 64 -43.73 -15.01 -27.29
C GLN A 64 -44.19 -16.38 -26.79
N ILE A 65 -43.46 -17.42 -27.15
CA ILE A 65 -43.64 -18.76 -26.61
C ILE A 65 -42.49 -19.03 -25.66
N VAL A 66 -42.82 -19.40 -24.42
CA VAL A 66 -41.85 -19.77 -23.39
C VAL A 66 -41.97 -21.27 -23.15
N PHE A 67 -40.86 -22.00 -23.18
CA PHE A 67 -40.91 -23.45 -23.00
C PHE A 67 -39.73 -23.98 -22.20
N ILE A 68 -39.95 -25.10 -21.51
CA ILE A 68 -38.94 -25.71 -20.64
C ILE A 68 -38.44 -27.01 -21.27
N GLY A 69 -37.13 -27.10 -21.48
CA GLY A 69 -36.47 -28.32 -21.96
C GLY A 69 -36.55 -29.45 -20.92
N LYS A 70 -36.97 -30.64 -21.34
CA LYS A 70 -37.18 -31.81 -20.48
C LYS A 70 -35.89 -32.34 -19.83
N ASN A 71 -34.74 -32.12 -20.47
CA ASN A 71 -33.44 -32.64 -20.00
C ASN A 71 -32.68 -31.66 -19.11
N ASP A 72 -32.74 -30.36 -19.42
CA ASP A 72 -31.84 -29.37 -18.79
C ASP A 72 -32.56 -28.43 -17.82
N ASN A 73 -33.91 -28.48 -17.77
CA ASN A 73 -34.75 -27.58 -16.98
C ASN A 73 -34.50 -26.08 -17.27
N VAL A 74 -33.90 -25.79 -18.43
CA VAL A 74 -33.60 -24.46 -18.93
C VAL A 74 -34.86 -23.87 -19.59
N THR A 75 -35.09 -22.58 -19.36
CA THR A 75 -36.22 -21.85 -19.94
C THR A 75 -35.81 -21.22 -21.27
N TYR A 76 -36.49 -21.61 -22.35
CA TYR A 76 -36.27 -21.08 -23.69
C TYR A 76 -37.37 -20.09 -24.08
N LYS A 77 -37.03 -19.09 -24.89
CA LYS A 77 -37.98 -18.12 -25.43
C LYS A 77 -37.86 -18.01 -26.94
N THR A 78 -38.98 -18.07 -27.65
CA THR A 78 -39.07 -17.78 -29.08
C THR A 78 -40.20 -16.79 -29.37
N GLY A 79 -40.11 -16.06 -30.48
CA GLY A 79 -41.19 -15.20 -30.96
C GLY A 79 -42.43 -16.02 -31.38
N LEU A 80 -43.61 -15.43 -31.22
CA LEU A 80 -44.86 -16.03 -31.69
C LEU A 80 -44.93 -15.94 -33.22
N MET A 81 -45.18 -17.06 -33.89
CA MET A 81 -45.41 -17.11 -35.34
C MET A 81 -46.83 -17.64 -35.60
N ASN A 82 -47.49 -17.14 -36.63
CA ASN A 82 -48.85 -17.56 -36.98
C ASN A 82 -48.83 -18.95 -37.62
N ASP A 83 -48.80 -19.99 -36.78
CA ASP A 83 -48.79 -21.40 -37.17
C ASP A 83 -50.11 -22.07 -36.76
N ALA A 84 -50.93 -22.39 -37.77
CA ALA A 84 -52.25 -22.97 -37.56
C ALA A 84 -52.22 -24.40 -36.99
N GLY A 85 -51.09 -25.11 -37.07
CA GLY A 85 -50.93 -26.50 -36.60
C GLY A 85 -50.17 -26.63 -35.27
N LEU A 86 -49.86 -25.52 -34.61
CA LEU A 86 -49.03 -25.49 -33.40
C LEU A 86 -49.63 -26.32 -32.25
N THR A 87 -50.92 -26.16 -31.99
CA THR A 87 -51.62 -26.88 -30.91
C THR A 87 -51.68 -28.37 -31.16
N ASP A 88 -51.88 -28.78 -32.42
CA ASP A 88 -51.96 -30.19 -32.81
C ASP A 88 -50.59 -30.88 -32.68
N ARG A 89 -49.51 -30.17 -33.01
CA ARG A 89 -48.14 -30.65 -32.85
C ARG A 89 -47.76 -30.84 -31.38
N LEU A 90 -48.12 -29.87 -30.54
CA LEU A 90 -47.88 -29.93 -29.10
C LEU A 90 -48.67 -31.06 -28.43
N HIS A 91 -49.92 -31.26 -28.86
CA HIS A 91 -50.75 -32.36 -28.41
C HIS A 91 -50.20 -33.73 -28.84
N THR A 92 -49.76 -33.86 -30.10
CA THR A 92 -49.18 -35.11 -30.63
C THR A 92 -47.85 -35.47 -29.95
N ALA A 93 -47.06 -34.45 -29.59
CA ALA A 93 -45.81 -34.62 -28.84
C ALA A 93 -46.03 -34.91 -27.33
N GLY A 94 -47.28 -34.89 -26.85
CA GLY A 94 -47.62 -35.18 -25.45
C GLY A 94 -47.13 -34.12 -24.47
N VAL A 95 -47.00 -32.87 -24.93
CA VAL A 95 -46.49 -31.75 -24.13
C VAL A 95 -47.64 -31.06 -23.41
N GLU A 96 -47.47 -30.74 -22.12
CA GLU A 96 -48.45 -29.92 -21.41
C GLU A 96 -48.33 -28.46 -21.87
N PHE A 97 -49.37 -27.95 -22.55
CA PHE A 97 -49.44 -26.56 -22.99
C PHE A 97 -50.57 -25.80 -22.31
N SER A 98 -50.30 -24.57 -21.89
CA SER A 98 -51.25 -23.68 -21.22
C SER A 98 -51.22 -22.29 -21.86
N SER A 99 -52.38 -21.65 -21.96
CA SER A 99 -52.51 -20.24 -22.34
C SER A 99 -52.88 -19.40 -21.12
N ASP A 100 -51.90 -18.69 -20.57
CA ASP A 100 -51.95 -17.83 -19.36
C ASP A 100 -52.42 -18.54 -18.06
N ILE A 101 -51.82 -18.37 -16.89
CA ILE A 101 -51.55 -17.13 -16.16
C ILE A 101 -50.14 -17.24 -15.60
N VAL A 102 -49.25 -16.33 -16.02
CA VAL A 102 -47.99 -16.10 -15.29
C VAL A 102 -48.40 -15.69 -13.87
N ARG A 103 -48.25 -16.59 -12.89
CA ARG A 103 -48.25 -16.20 -11.48
C ARG A 103 -47.07 -15.24 -11.34
N LYS A 104 -47.32 -13.94 -11.50
CA LYS A 104 -46.45 -12.91 -10.97
C LYS A 104 -46.31 -13.28 -9.49
N ASP A 105 -45.11 -13.64 -9.07
CA ASP A 105 -44.82 -13.79 -7.65
C ASP A 105 -45.43 -12.60 -6.93
N SER A 106 -46.04 -12.86 -5.77
CA SER A 106 -46.77 -11.83 -5.04
C SER A 106 -45.86 -10.62 -4.89
N PRO A 107 -46.23 -9.42 -5.40
CA PRO A 107 -45.36 -8.25 -5.41
C PRO A 107 -44.81 -7.91 -4.01
N LEU A 108 -45.57 -8.28 -2.99
CA LEU A 108 -45.22 -8.19 -1.57
C LEU A 108 -44.08 -9.14 -1.17
N LEU A 109 -44.09 -10.39 -1.64
CA LEU A 109 -43.05 -11.38 -1.33
C LEU A 109 -41.72 -10.97 -1.98
N ASP A 110 -41.77 -10.52 -3.24
CA ASP A 110 -40.63 -10.00 -3.98
C ASP A 110 -40.05 -8.73 -3.33
N ALA A 111 -40.90 -7.82 -2.84
CA ALA A 111 -40.49 -6.63 -2.10
C ALA A 111 -39.85 -6.99 -0.75
N VAL A 112 -40.42 -7.95 -0.01
CA VAL A 112 -39.89 -8.39 1.29
C VAL A 112 -38.54 -9.10 1.13
N LEU A 113 -38.43 -10.04 0.19
CA LEU A 113 -37.17 -10.74 -0.07
C LEU A 113 -36.07 -9.81 -0.56
N SER A 114 -36.40 -8.83 -1.40
CA SER A 114 -35.39 -7.91 -1.96
C SER A 114 -34.97 -6.80 -0.99
N TRP A 115 -35.83 -6.35 -0.08
CA TRP A 115 -35.52 -5.22 0.82
C TRP A 115 -35.27 -5.65 2.27
N VAL A 116 -36.04 -6.61 2.79
CA VAL A 116 -35.98 -7.01 4.21
C VAL A 116 -34.88 -8.03 4.45
N LEU A 117 -34.71 -9.03 3.58
CA LEU A 117 -33.69 -10.06 3.74
C LEU A 117 -32.27 -9.49 3.82
N PRO A 118 -31.85 -8.55 2.95
CA PRO A 118 -30.52 -7.97 3.04
C PRO A 118 -30.30 -7.18 4.33
N LEU A 119 -31.34 -6.50 4.85
CA LEU A 119 -31.24 -5.72 6.09
C LEU A 119 -31.05 -6.63 7.30
N VAL A 120 -31.72 -7.79 7.32
CA VAL A 120 -31.56 -8.79 8.37
C VAL A 120 -30.16 -9.41 8.32
N ILE A 121 -29.67 -9.78 7.14
CA ILE A 121 -28.30 -10.31 6.97
C ILE A 121 -27.27 -9.28 7.43
N PHE A 122 -27.43 -8.01 7.06
CA PHE A 122 -26.54 -6.92 7.46
C PHE A 122 -26.60 -6.67 8.98
N TYR A 123 -27.78 -6.74 9.60
CA TYR A 123 -27.94 -6.63 11.05
C TYR A 123 -27.16 -7.72 11.80
N PHE A 124 -27.24 -8.98 11.34
CA PHE A 124 -26.50 -10.09 11.94
C PHE A 124 -24.98 -10.01 11.69
N LEU A 125 -24.56 -9.66 10.46
CA LEU A 125 -23.15 -9.39 10.13
C LEU A 125 -22.58 -8.24 10.96
N TRP A 126 -23.33 -7.16 11.12
CA TRP A 126 -22.95 -6.00 11.92
C TRP A 126 -22.79 -6.37 13.40
N ASN A 127 -23.69 -7.17 13.96
CA ASN A 127 -23.59 -7.60 15.35
C ASN A 127 -22.40 -8.56 15.59
N GLY A 128 -22.04 -9.39 14.60
CA GLY A 128 -20.92 -10.33 14.67
C GLY A 128 -19.55 -9.69 14.45
N ILE A 129 -19.45 -8.79 13.46
CA ILE A 129 -18.20 -8.10 13.11
C ILE A 129 -17.89 -6.96 14.08
N SER A 130 -18.89 -6.20 14.53
CA SER A 130 -18.63 -5.08 15.44
C SER A 130 -18.05 -5.55 16.77
N LYS A 131 -18.49 -6.69 17.31
CA LYS A 131 -17.94 -7.23 18.56
C LYS A 131 -16.48 -7.70 18.44
N LYS A 132 -15.98 -8.00 17.24
CA LYS A 132 -14.57 -8.36 17.00
C LYS A 132 -13.70 -7.19 16.52
N MET A 133 -14.28 -6.17 15.87
CA MET A 133 -13.55 -5.00 15.35
C MET A 133 -13.62 -3.74 16.24
N PHE A 134 -14.53 -3.66 17.22
CA PHE A 134 -14.64 -2.53 18.16
C PHE A 134 -13.88 -2.72 19.48
N ASN A 135 -12.80 -3.52 19.48
CA ASN A 135 -11.70 -3.16 20.37
C ASN A 135 -11.14 -1.83 19.84
N ARG A 136 -11.04 -0.88 20.77
CA ARG A 136 -11.16 0.58 20.63
C ARG A 136 -10.15 1.28 19.72
N ASP A 137 -9.29 0.53 19.02
CA ASP A 137 -8.14 1.01 18.24
C ASP A 137 -8.26 0.79 16.72
N SER A 138 -9.21 -0.01 16.22
CA SER A 138 -9.27 -0.35 14.78
C SER A 138 -10.42 0.32 14.00
N ALA A 139 -11.54 0.62 14.64
CA ALA A 139 -12.72 1.16 13.96
C ALA A 139 -12.53 2.61 13.42
N ASN A 140 -11.66 3.40 14.05
CA ASN A 140 -11.33 4.76 13.59
C ASN A 140 -10.30 4.75 12.43
N SER A 141 -9.63 3.61 12.19
CA SER A 141 -8.62 3.45 11.13
C SER A 141 -9.23 3.12 9.76
N LEU A 142 -10.42 2.50 9.74
CA LEU A 142 -10.99 1.95 8.50
C LEU A 142 -12.05 2.85 7.83
N MET A 143 -12.73 3.72 8.57
CA MET A 143 -13.89 4.46 8.02
C MET A 143 -13.64 5.95 7.74
N PHE A 144 -12.77 6.65 8.48
CA PHE A 144 -12.66 8.12 8.33
C PHE A 144 -11.29 8.75 8.69
N GLY A 145 -10.23 7.96 8.88
CA GLY A 145 -8.94 8.47 9.42
C GLY A 145 -7.66 7.99 8.74
N GLY A 146 -7.74 7.16 7.69
CA GLY A 146 -6.56 6.57 7.04
C GLY A 146 -5.87 7.45 5.98
N MET A 147 -6.40 8.63 5.67
CA MET A 147 -5.89 9.47 4.56
C MET A 147 -4.83 10.51 4.99
N GLY A 148 -4.22 10.37 6.17
CA GLY A 148 -3.23 11.34 6.65
C GLY A 148 -2.37 10.93 7.84
N LYS A 149 -2.38 9.65 8.23
CA LYS A 149 -1.40 9.12 9.18
C LYS A 149 -0.82 7.87 8.55
N SER A 150 0.41 7.98 8.06
CA SER A 150 1.12 6.85 7.49
C SER A 150 1.10 5.66 8.46
N GLY A 151 0.73 4.49 7.94
CA GLY A 151 0.98 3.20 8.60
C GLY A 151 2.46 2.83 8.62
N ALA A 152 3.36 3.81 8.55
CA ALA A 152 4.78 3.58 8.69
C ALA A 152 5.06 3.34 10.17
N LYS A 153 5.01 2.07 10.58
CA LYS A 153 5.80 1.61 11.72
C LYS A 153 7.26 1.79 11.30
N ILE A 154 7.81 2.99 11.51
CA ILE A 154 9.20 3.27 11.23
C ILE A 154 9.96 2.42 12.24
N TYR A 155 10.59 1.36 11.73
CA TYR A 155 11.31 0.39 12.53
C TYR A 155 12.34 1.13 13.37
N VAL A 156 12.07 1.27 14.66
CA VAL A 156 13.09 1.61 15.65
C VAL A 156 13.86 0.32 15.88
N LYS A 157 14.84 0.03 15.02
CA LYS A 157 15.84 -0.96 15.40
C LYS A 157 16.62 -0.32 16.54
N SER A 158 16.52 -0.90 17.72
CA SER A 158 17.54 -0.70 18.75
C SER A 158 18.89 -0.94 18.07
N SER A 159 19.78 0.04 18.17
CA SER A 159 21.16 0.02 17.64
C SER A 159 22.03 -1.05 18.30
N GLU A 160 21.44 -1.91 19.14
CA GLU A 160 22.10 -3.00 19.85
C GLU A 160 22.84 -3.93 18.89
N GLY A 161 24.14 -3.67 18.73
CA GLY A 161 25.12 -4.69 18.39
C GLY A 161 26.21 -4.32 17.38
N ILE A 162 26.06 -3.25 16.59
CA ILE A 162 27.06 -2.90 15.56
C ILE A 162 27.86 -1.67 16.00
N LYS A 163 29.18 -1.82 16.09
CA LYS A 163 30.14 -0.79 16.50
C LYS A 163 31.14 -0.48 15.40
N PHE A 164 31.96 0.56 15.56
CA PHE A 164 33.05 0.85 14.61
C PHE A 164 34.07 -0.29 14.53
N SER A 165 34.20 -1.11 15.59
CA SER A 165 35.03 -2.31 15.59
C SER A 165 34.57 -3.37 14.57
N ASP A 166 33.31 -3.34 14.15
CA ASP A 166 32.75 -4.27 13.15
C ASP A 166 32.90 -3.75 11.72
N VAL A 167 33.41 -2.53 11.53
CA VAL A 167 33.65 -1.90 10.22
C VAL A 167 35.14 -1.71 10.01
N ALA A 168 35.70 -2.51 9.11
CA ALA A 168 37.11 -2.48 8.75
C ALA A 168 37.34 -1.90 7.35
N GLY A 169 38.54 -1.39 7.10
CA GLY A 169 38.97 -0.91 5.78
C GLY A 169 38.58 0.53 5.42
N GLU A 170 37.82 1.22 6.27
CA GLU A 170 37.31 2.58 6.02
C GLU A 170 37.78 3.56 7.11
N ASP A 171 39.11 3.66 7.32
CA ASP A 171 39.67 4.44 8.43
C ASP A 171 39.40 5.95 8.30
N GLU A 172 39.52 6.51 7.09
CA GLU A 172 39.22 7.92 6.81
C GLU A 172 37.74 8.24 7.04
N ALA A 173 36.83 7.38 6.58
CA ALA A 173 35.40 7.56 6.79
C ALA A 173 35.02 7.44 8.27
N LYS A 174 35.65 6.52 9.02
CA LYS A 174 35.46 6.40 10.48
C LYS A 174 35.96 7.63 11.23
N GLU A 175 37.10 8.19 10.88
CA GLU A 175 37.63 9.40 11.53
C GLU A 175 36.65 10.58 11.33
N ASN A 176 36.18 10.79 10.10
CA ASN A 176 35.19 11.82 9.79
C ASN A 176 33.87 11.67 10.55
N LEU A 177 33.45 10.43 10.82
CA LEU A 177 32.19 10.14 11.51
C LEU A 177 32.35 10.10 13.04
N THR A 178 33.55 9.86 13.56
CA THR A 178 33.86 9.93 15.01
C THR A 178 33.53 11.32 15.57
N GLU A 179 33.83 12.39 14.82
CA GLU A 179 33.48 13.77 15.21
C GLU A 179 31.97 13.94 15.46
N ILE A 180 31.15 13.24 14.68
CA ILE A 180 29.69 13.31 14.76
C ILE A 180 29.18 12.50 15.95
N VAL A 181 29.81 11.35 16.21
CA VAL A 181 29.55 10.53 17.41
C VAL A 181 29.85 11.35 18.67
N ASP A 182 30.99 12.03 18.71
CA ASP A 182 31.41 12.87 19.84
C ASP A 182 30.42 14.02 20.08
N TYR A 183 29.95 14.66 19.01
CA TYR A 183 28.91 15.69 19.12
C TYR A 183 27.60 15.13 19.68
N LEU A 184 27.14 13.98 19.18
CA LEU A 184 25.87 13.39 19.63
C LEU A 184 25.93 12.93 21.10
N HIS A 185 27.12 12.59 21.61
CA HIS A 185 27.36 12.30 23.02
C HIS A 185 27.41 13.55 23.90
N ASP A 186 28.15 14.59 23.47
CA ASP A 186 28.28 15.84 24.21
C ASP A 186 28.06 17.08 23.32
N PRO A 187 26.78 17.44 23.06
CA PRO A 187 26.44 18.62 22.27
C PRO A 187 26.89 19.93 22.92
N SER A 188 27.07 19.95 24.24
CA SER A 188 27.40 21.16 25.01
C SER A 188 28.78 21.67 24.66
N LYS A 189 29.77 20.76 24.58
CA LYS A 189 31.16 21.07 24.20
C LYS A 189 31.27 21.87 22.91
N TYR A 190 30.44 21.54 21.91
CA TYR A 190 30.45 22.20 20.62
C TYR A 190 29.62 23.49 20.61
N LYS A 191 28.54 23.53 21.40
CA LYS A 191 27.72 24.74 21.56
C LYS A 191 28.49 25.87 22.23
N ASP A 192 29.34 25.55 23.21
CA ASP A 192 30.13 26.52 23.97
C ASP A 192 31.19 27.24 23.10
N ILE A 193 31.70 26.55 22.07
CA ILE A 193 32.63 27.12 21.08
C ILE A 193 31.92 27.73 19.87
N GLY A 194 30.58 27.78 19.87
CA GLY A 194 29.76 28.32 18.79
C GLY A 194 29.71 27.45 17.53
N ALA A 195 30.11 26.18 17.61
CA ALA A 195 30.08 25.26 16.47
C ALA A 195 28.67 24.70 16.25
N SER A 196 28.15 24.83 15.02
CA SER A 196 26.87 24.24 14.62
C SER A 196 27.09 22.82 14.08
N MET A 197 26.22 21.89 14.47
CA MET A 197 26.20 20.55 13.87
C MET A 197 25.92 20.67 12.35
N PRO A 198 26.64 19.92 11.49
CA PRO A 198 26.22 19.76 10.10
C PRO A 198 24.82 19.13 10.06
N LYS A 199 23.91 19.63 9.24
CA LYS A 199 22.52 19.13 9.22
C LYS A 199 22.37 17.77 8.55
N GLY A 200 23.29 17.45 7.64
CA GLY A 200 23.27 16.21 6.88
C GLY A 200 24.64 15.79 6.39
N ILE A 201 24.85 14.47 6.33
CA ILE A 201 26.07 13.86 5.79
C ILE A 201 25.68 12.90 4.67
N LEU A 202 26.36 13.03 3.54
CA LEU A 202 26.21 12.15 2.39
C LEU A 202 27.39 11.17 2.30
N LEU A 203 27.11 9.89 2.52
CA LEU A 203 28.03 8.78 2.28
C LEU A 203 28.02 8.44 0.78
N VAL A 204 29.17 8.58 0.14
CA VAL A 204 29.31 8.43 -1.32
C VAL A 204 30.31 7.33 -1.62
N GLY A 205 29.94 6.36 -2.45
CA GLY A 205 30.91 5.38 -2.92
C GLY A 205 30.28 4.23 -3.68
N PRO A 206 31.08 3.32 -4.26
CA PRO A 206 30.60 2.14 -4.98
C PRO A 206 29.65 1.26 -4.14
N PRO A 207 28.75 0.48 -4.76
CA PRO A 207 27.94 -0.48 -4.03
C PRO A 207 28.82 -1.52 -3.32
N GLY A 208 28.43 -1.94 -2.12
CA GLY A 208 29.15 -2.98 -1.37
C GLY A 208 30.29 -2.49 -0.48
N THR A 209 30.58 -1.18 -0.41
CA THR A 209 31.62 -0.61 0.47
C THR A 209 31.18 -0.39 1.93
N GLY A 210 30.06 -0.99 2.34
CA GLY A 210 29.63 -0.95 3.74
C GLY A 210 29.00 0.35 4.24
N LYS A 211 28.58 1.28 3.37
CA LYS A 211 27.89 2.54 3.75
C LYS A 211 26.78 2.36 4.79
N THR A 212 25.87 1.40 4.58
CA THR A 212 24.77 1.09 5.50
C THR A 212 25.26 0.52 6.84
N MET A 213 26.37 -0.23 6.84
CA MET A 213 26.99 -0.77 8.06
C MET A 213 27.68 0.35 8.85
N LEU A 214 28.37 1.25 8.16
CA LEU A 214 29.01 2.41 8.75
C LEU A 214 27.99 3.33 9.43
N ALA A 215 26.86 3.62 8.77
CA ALA A 215 25.78 4.41 9.37
C ALA A 215 25.19 3.77 10.65
N LYS A 216 25.03 2.44 10.67
CA LYS A 216 24.60 1.71 11.87
C LYS A 216 25.63 1.74 12.97
N ALA A 217 26.92 1.63 12.63
CA ALA A 217 28.01 1.73 13.59
C ALA A 217 28.04 3.11 14.26
N VAL A 218 27.86 4.20 13.50
CA VAL A 218 27.75 5.57 14.07
C VAL A 218 26.64 5.64 15.12
N ALA A 219 25.47 5.08 14.83
CA ALA A 219 24.35 5.09 15.77
C ALA A 219 24.59 4.20 17.00
N GLY A 220 25.28 3.06 16.82
CA GLY A 220 25.68 2.18 17.91
C GLY A 220 26.73 2.82 18.84
N GLU A 221 27.68 3.56 18.27
CA GLU A 221 28.70 4.28 19.04
C GLU A 221 28.11 5.49 19.77
N ALA A 222 27.24 6.26 19.11
CA ALA A 222 26.54 7.40 19.72
C ALA A 222 25.43 6.98 20.71
N ASN A 223 25.04 5.69 20.72
CA ASN A 223 23.95 5.15 21.54
C ASN A 223 22.63 5.94 21.41
N VAL A 224 22.31 6.36 20.20
CA VAL A 224 21.07 7.10 19.87
C VAL A 224 20.12 6.25 19.03
N PRO A 225 18.80 6.51 19.05
CA PRO A 225 17.86 5.86 18.15
C PRO A 225 18.25 6.00 16.68
N PHE A 226 18.16 4.90 15.95
CA PHE A 226 18.44 4.84 14.52
C PHE A 226 17.17 4.56 13.72
N PHE A 227 16.79 5.53 12.88
CA PHE A 227 15.72 5.38 11.90
C PHE A 227 16.35 5.07 10.55
N SER A 228 15.93 4.01 9.89
CA SER A 228 16.44 3.63 8.57
C SER A 228 15.29 3.50 7.60
N MET A 229 15.45 4.08 6.41
CA MET A 229 14.50 3.96 5.31
C MET A 229 15.27 3.88 3.99
N SER A 230 14.82 3.05 3.05
CA SER A 230 15.36 3.09 1.70
C SER A 230 14.72 4.21 0.88
N GLY A 231 15.49 4.88 0.04
CA GLY A 231 15.03 5.91 -0.90
C GLY A 231 13.93 5.38 -1.83
N SER A 232 13.98 4.10 -2.18
CA SER A 232 12.95 3.42 -2.97
C SER A 232 11.62 3.21 -2.23
N GLU A 233 11.59 3.22 -0.89
CA GLU A 233 10.33 3.12 -0.11
C GLU A 233 9.47 4.38 -0.20
N PHE A 234 10.06 5.48 -0.66
CA PHE A 234 9.37 6.74 -0.95
C PHE A 234 8.85 6.82 -2.39
N VAL A 235 8.90 5.75 -3.18
CA VAL A 235 8.32 5.75 -4.53
C VAL A 235 7.08 4.85 -4.50
N GLU A 236 5.90 5.44 -4.63
CA GLU A 236 4.61 4.75 -4.53
C GLU A 236 3.73 5.05 -5.75
N MET A 237 2.80 4.14 -6.07
CA MET A 237 1.86 4.36 -7.18
C MET A 237 0.84 5.48 -6.91
N PHE A 238 0.68 5.88 -5.64
CA PHE A 238 -0.32 6.85 -5.21
C PHE A 238 0.32 8.23 -4.97
N VAL A 239 -0.11 9.20 -5.77
CA VAL A 239 0.36 10.59 -5.70
C VAL A 239 0.21 11.16 -4.28
N GLY A 240 1.27 11.75 -3.75
CA GLY A 240 1.27 12.46 -2.46
C GLY A 240 1.46 11.59 -1.22
N MET A 241 1.38 10.26 -1.33
CA MET A 241 1.68 9.36 -0.20
C MET A 241 3.15 9.45 0.22
N SER A 242 4.05 9.54 -0.76
CA SER A 242 5.50 9.61 -0.57
C SER A 242 5.94 10.86 0.21
N ALA A 243 5.40 12.03 -0.14
CA ALA A 243 5.63 13.26 0.62
C ALA A 243 5.07 13.18 2.06
N SER A 244 3.93 12.50 2.27
CA SER A 244 3.40 12.30 3.63
C SER A 244 4.31 11.38 4.46
N LYS A 245 4.90 10.33 3.86
CA LYS A 245 5.87 9.46 4.55
C LYS A 245 7.10 10.25 5.01
N VAL A 246 7.63 11.13 4.15
CA VAL A 246 8.75 12.03 4.50
C VAL A 246 8.38 12.87 5.73
N ARG A 247 7.22 13.55 5.71
CA ARG A 247 6.76 14.34 6.86
C ARG A 247 6.63 13.53 8.14
N ASP A 248 6.04 12.33 8.05
CA ASP A 248 5.83 11.47 9.22
C ASP A 248 7.16 10.90 9.76
N LEU A 249 8.13 10.61 8.89
CA LEU A 249 9.49 10.23 9.30
C LEU A 249 10.17 11.34 10.10
N PHE A 250 10.18 12.57 9.56
CA PHE A 250 10.80 13.69 10.24
C PHE A 250 10.08 14.10 11.52
N LYS A 251 8.75 13.96 11.57
CA LYS A 251 7.98 14.14 12.80
C LYS A 251 8.37 13.14 13.88
N GLN A 252 8.46 11.86 13.55
CA GLN A 252 8.87 10.82 14.50
C GLN A 252 10.32 10.99 14.96
N ALA A 253 11.22 11.42 14.06
CA ALA A 253 12.59 11.74 14.40
C ALA A 253 12.69 12.91 15.39
N LYS A 254 11.89 13.98 15.18
CA LYS A 254 11.79 15.13 16.09
C LYS A 254 11.30 14.69 17.49
N GLU A 255 10.32 13.81 17.57
CA GLU A 255 9.78 13.31 18.85
C GLU A 255 10.78 12.43 19.64
N LYS A 256 11.79 11.84 18.97
CA LYS A 256 12.80 10.96 19.58
C LYS A 256 14.22 11.51 19.53
N ALA A 257 14.38 12.82 19.35
CA ALA A 257 15.68 13.46 19.37
C ALA A 257 16.35 13.34 20.77
N PRO A 258 17.69 13.18 20.85
CA PRO A 258 18.64 13.11 19.73
C PRO A 258 18.58 11.76 19.00
N CYS A 259 18.58 11.78 17.67
CA CYS A 259 18.51 10.55 16.86
C CYS A 259 19.19 10.70 15.49
N ILE A 260 19.42 9.56 14.84
CA ILE A 260 19.96 9.50 13.48
C ILE A 260 18.88 8.99 12.52
N VAL A 261 18.68 9.72 11.41
CA VAL A 261 17.83 9.31 10.29
C VAL A 261 18.73 8.92 9.12
N PHE A 262 18.72 7.65 8.75
CA PHE A 262 19.47 7.11 7.62
C PHE A 262 18.56 6.85 6.42
N ILE A 263 18.90 7.48 5.29
CA ILE A 263 18.24 7.29 3.98
C ILE A 263 19.22 6.57 3.06
N ASP A 264 18.98 5.28 2.81
CA ASP A 264 19.75 4.54 1.81
C ASP A 264 19.27 4.88 0.39
N GLU A 265 20.10 4.67 -0.64
CA GLU A 265 19.73 4.89 -2.04
C GLU A 265 18.99 6.22 -2.31
N ILE A 266 19.49 7.34 -1.75
CA ILE A 266 18.81 8.64 -1.86
C ILE A 266 18.65 9.10 -3.32
N ASP A 267 19.42 8.54 -4.26
CA ASP A 267 19.26 8.77 -5.70
C ASP A 267 17.96 8.22 -6.29
N ALA A 268 17.17 7.43 -5.55
CA ALA A 268 15.82 7.05 -5.96
C ALA A 268 14.86 8.25 -6.00
N ILE A 269 14.96 9.16 -5.03
CA ILE A 269 14.13 10.37 -4.91
C ILE A 269 14.89 11.67 -5.20
N GLY A 270 16.22 11.63 -5.14
CA GLY A 270 17.08 12.81 -5.25
C GLY A 270 17.63 13.08 -6.64
N LYS A 271 17.10 12.44 -7.69
CA LYS A 271 17.60 12.64 -9.06
C LYS A 271 17.36 14.05 -9.58
N LYS A 272 18.32 14.57 -10.36
CA LYS A 272 18.16 15.79 -11.15
C LYS A 272 16.94 15.68 -12.06
N ARG A 273 16.31 16.83 -12.31
CA ARG A 273 15.20 16.97 -13.25
C ARG A 273 15.67 16.68 -14.67
N ASP A 274 15.41 15.47 -15.14
CA ASP A 274 15.44 15.20 -16.58
C ASP A 274 14.10 15.68 -17.15
N GLY A 275 14.14 16.61 -18.10
CA GLY A 275 12.99 17.32 -18.69
C GLY A 275 11.99 16.46 -19.47
N GLN A 276 11.81 15.19 -19.08
CA GLN A 276 10.76 14.32 -19.58
C GLN A 276 9.42 14.68 -18.94
N ILE A 277 8.56 15.24 -19.77
CA ILE A 277 7.18 15.59 -19.47
C ILE A 277 6.40 14.29 -19.20
N GLY A 278 5.98 14.05 -17.95
CA GLY A 278 4.88 13.12 -17.65
C GLY A 278 5.11 12.03 -16.59
N GLY A 279 6.26 11.97 -15.90
CA GLY A 279 6.51 10.90 -14.89
C GLY A 279 7.36 11.26 -13.68
N ASN A 280 7.82 12.51 -13.56
CA ASN A 280 8.72 12.93 -12.47
C ASN A 280 8.03 13.72 -11.34
N ASP A 281 6.77 14.12 -11.49
CA ASP A 281 6.09 15.04 -10.56
C ASP A 281 6.02 14.51 -9.11
N GLU A 282 5.80 13.21 -8.92
CA GLU A 282 5.71 12.60 -7.58
C GLU A 282 7.07 12.53 -6.87
N ARG A 283 8.13 12.19 -7.62
CA ARG A 283 9.51 12.19 -7.08
C ARG A 283 9.95 13.60 -6.76
N GLU A 284 9.65 14.56 -7.64
CA GLU A 284 9.95 15.98 -7.41
C GLU A 284 9.21 16.53 -6.19
N GLN A 285 7.94 16.21 -6.02
CA GLN A 285 7.17 16.60 -4.83
C GLN A 285 7.80 16.02 -3.55
N THR A 286 8.20 14.76 -3.60
CA THR A 286 8.83 14.06 -2.46
C THR A 286 10.21 14.65 -2.14
N LEU A 287 11.00 14.97 -3.17
CA LEU A 287 12.28 15.66 -3.03
C LEU A 287 12.10 17.04 -2.40
N ASN A 288 11.18 17.86 -2.92
CA ASN A 288 10.90 19.18 -2.36
C ASN A 288 10.42 19.10 -0.91
N GLN A 289 9.65 18.07 -0.56
CA GLN A 289 9.23 17.84 0.82
C GLN A 289 10.42 17.48 1.72
N LEU A 290 11.34 16.62 1.25
CA LEU A 290 12.58 16.31 1.98
C LEU A 290 13.42 17.56 2.21
N LEU A 291 13.62 18.38 1.17
CA LEU A 291 14.34 19.65 1.26
C LEU A 291 13.69 20.61 2.26
N THR A 292 12.36 20.70 2.25
CA THR A 292 11.59 21.54 3.18
C THR A 292 11.75 21.07 4.62
N GLU A 293 11.71 19.76 4.87
CA GLU A 293 11.94 19.22 6.22
C GLU A 293 13.38 19.43 6.69
N MET A 294 14.37 19.27 5.81
CA MET A 294 15.79 19.54 6.09
C MET A 294 16.05 21.01 6.45
N ASP A 295 15.48 21.93 5.67
CA ASP A 295 15.62 23.38 5.88
C ASP A 295 14.86 23.83 7.14
N GLY A 296 13.66 23.25 7.36
CA GLY A 296 12.78 23.54 8.50
C GLY A 296 13.31 23.08 9.87
N PHE A 297 14.44 22.40 9.92
CA PHE A 297 15.21 22.24 11.15
C PHE A 297 15.93 23.55 11.49
N GLU A 298 15.21 24.44 12.16
CA GLU A 298 15.80 25.58 12.84
C GLU A 298 16.49 25.09 14.12
N GLY A 299 17.77 25.46 14.31
CA GLY A 299 18.50 25.41 15.58
C GLY A 299 18.51 24.06 16.34
N ASN A 300 19.61 23.31 16.24
CA ASN A 300 20.03 22.26 17.18
C ASN A 300 18.92 21.29 17.64
N SER A 301 18.10 20.81 16.71
CA SER A 301 17.01 19.87 16.96
C SER A 301 17.47 18.47 17.40
N GLY A 302 18.79 18.22 17.42
CA GLY A 302 19.37 16.92 17.76
C GLY A 302 19.11 15.81 16.75
N VAL A 303 18.57 16.13 15.57
CA VAL A 303 18.30 15.16 14.49
C VAL A 303 19.41 15.24 13.45
N MET A 304 20.18 14.16 13.31
CA MET A 304 21.25 14.03 12.33
C MET A 304 20.77 13.19 11.14
N ILE A 305 20.88 13.73 9.92
CA ILE A 305 20.50 13.03 8.70
C ILE A 305 21.74 12.43 8.03
N LEU A 306 21.78 11.11 7.90
CA LEU A 306 22.76 10.39 7.10
C LEU A 306 22.08 9.91 5.82
N ALA A 307 22.70 10.11 4.66
CA ALA A 307 22.21 9.55 3.41
C ALA A 307 23.32 8.78 2.69
N ALA A 308 22.97 7.73 1.97
CA ALA A 308 23.91 6.97 1.15
C ALA A 308 23.50 7.01 -0.33
N THR A 309 24.48 7.15 -1.22
CA THR A 309 24.28 6.99 -2.65
C THR A 309 25.48 6.30 -3.31
N ASN A 310 25.19 5.57 -4.38
CA ASN A 310 26.20 5.05 -5.29
C ASN A 310 26.43 5.98 -6.50
N ARG A 311 25.60 7.02 -6.67
CA ARG A 311 25.56 7.89 -7.86
C ARG A 311 25.50 9.37 -7.47
N PRO A 312 26.58 9.93 -6.91
CA PRO A 312 26.60 11.33 -6.46
C PRO A 312 26.29 12.32 -7.59
N ASP A 313 26.73 12.04 -8.82
CA ASP A 313 26.55 12.96 -9.96
C ASP A 313 25.10 13.08 -10.45
N ALA A 314 24.29 12.05 -10.16
CA ALA A 314 22.88 12.00 -10.51
C ALA A 314 22.00 12.81 -9.53
N LEU A 315 22.54 13.18 -8.36
CA LEU A 315 21.78 13.89 -7.33
C LEU A 315 21.54 15.36 -7.70
N ASP A 316 20.35 15.85 -7.35
CA ASP A 316 19.99 17.26 -7.49
C ASP A 316 20.97 18.12 -6.67
N PRO A 317 21.61 19.14 -7.28
CA PRO A 317 22.53 20.03 -6.57
C PRO A 317 21.91 20.66 -5.33
N ALA A 318 20.58 20.85 -5.33
CA ALA A 318 19.83 21.36 -4.20
C ALA A 318 20.04 20.53 -2.93
N LEU A 319 20.16 19.20 -3.01
CA LEU A 319 20.41 18.35 -1.84
C LEU A 319 21.79 18.61 -1.22
N THR A 320 22.77 18.95 -2.05
CA THR A 320 24.17 19.07 -1.64
C THR A 320 24.61 20.50 -1.34
N ARG A 321 23.67 21.44 -1.27
CA ARG A 321 23.97 22.82 -0.87
C ARG A 321 24.23 22.91 0.64
N PRO A 322 25.07 23.86 1.09
CA PRO A 322 25.22 24.17 2.52
C PRO A 322 23.87 24.44 3.19
N GLY A 323 23.69 23.94 4.41
CA GLY A 323 22.43 23.84 5.15
C GLY A 323 21.65 22.53 4.94
N ARG A 324 22.16 21.55 4.16
CA ARG A 324 21.49 20.28 3.86
C ARG A 324 22.48 19.12 4.00
N PHE A 325 22.95 18.52 2.92
CA PHE A 325 24.07 17.59 2.97
C PHE A 325 25.40 18.34 2.86
N ASP A 326 25.79 18.94 3.98
CA ASP A 326 26.93 19.84 4.11
C ASP A 326 28.26 19.11 3.99
N ARG A 327 28.30 17.88 4.49
CA ARG A 327 29.50 17.04 4.48
C ARG A 327 29.30 15.86 3.54
N ARG A 328 30.30 15.62 2.71
CA ARG A 328 30.40 14.42 1.88
C ARG A 328 31.53 13.57 2.43
N VAL A 329 31.23 12.32 2.74
CA VAL A 329 32.21 11.34 3.22
C VAL A 329 32.36 10.29 2.12
N PRO A 330 33.50 10.26 1.40
CA PRO A 330 33.77 9.21 0.44
C PRO A 330 33.99 7.89 1.19
N VAL A 331 33.42 6.82 0.68
CA VAL A 331 33.56 5.43 1.16
C VAL A 331 34.02 4.61 -0.03
N GLU A 332 35.33 4.58 -0.23
CA GLU A 332 35.97 4.05 -1.43
C GLU A 332 36.14 2.53 -1.35
N LEU A 333 36.93 1.97 -2.26
CA LEU A 333 37.32 0.57 -2.17
C LEU A 333 38.46 0.44 -1.15
N PRO A 334 38.46 -0.61 -0.31
CA PRO A 334 39.50 -0.80 0.69
C PRO A 334 40.87 -1.05 0.04
N ASP A 335 41.90 -0.50 0.66
CA ASP A 335 43.30 -0.76 0.30
C ASP A 335 43.74 -2.18 0.70
N LEU A 336 45.00 -2.56 0.43
CA LEU A 336 45.53 -3.89 0.78
C LEU A 336 45.37 -4.19 2.28
N LYS A 337 45.72 -3.22 3.12
CA LYS A 337 45.60 -3.32 4.58
C LYS A 337 44.15 -3.43 5.02
N GLY A 338 43.26 -2.62 4.44
CA GLY A 338 41.83 -2.64 4.71
C GLY A 338 41.19 -3.97 4.34
N ARG A 339 41.59 -4.57 3.21
CA ARG A 339 41.13 -5.92 2.82
C ARG A 339 41.58 -6.99 3.82
N GLU A 340 42.83 -6.95 4.28
CA GLU A 340 43.32 -7.84 5.34
C GLU A 340 42.47 -7.70 6.63
N GLU A 341 42.17 -6.47 7.05
CA GLU A 341 41.36 -6.22 8.25
C GLU A 341 39.91 -6.68 8.09
N ILE A 342 39.31 -6.47 6.91
CA ILE A 342 37.97 -6.99 6.59
C ILE A 342 37.96 -8.52 6.69
N LEU A 343 38.97 -9.20 6.13
CA LEU A 343 39.09 -10.65 6.24
C LEU A 343 39.19 -11.10 7.70
N LYS A 344 39.99 -10.43 8.52
CA LYS A 344 40.10 -10.71 9.97
C LYS A 344 38.77 -10.56 10.70
N VAL A 345 38.00 -9.50 10.41
CA VAL A 345 36.68 -9.28 11.04
C VAL A 345 35.70 -10.40 10.71
N HIS A 346 35.65 -10.83 9.45
CA HIS A 346 34.76 -11.93 9.04
C HIS A 346 35.27 -13.30 9.49
N ALA A 347 36.59 -13.51 9.56
CA ALA A 347 37.20 -14.75 10.01
C ALA A 347 36.90 -15.09 11.47
N LYS A 348 36.67 -14.09 12.34
CA LYS A 348 36.28 -14.30 13.75
C LYS A 348 35.01 -15.16 13.92
N LYS A 349 34.16 -15.24 12.90
CA LYS A 349 32.89 -16.00 12.93
C LYS A 349 33.04 -17.46 12.50
N ILE A 350 34.21 -17.85 12.01
CA ILE A 350 34.46 -19.19 11.47
C ILE A 350 35.66 -19.83 12.16
N LYS A 351 35.70 -21.17 12.17
CA LYS A 351 36.89 -21.90 12.62
C LYS A 351 37.93 -21.85 11.51
N ILE A 352 39.10 -21.32 11.83
CA ILE A 352 40.25 -21.28 10.93
C ILE A 352 41.31 -22.26 11.44
N ALA A 353 42.15 -22.76 10.53
CA ALA A 353 43.36 -23.48 10.91
C ALA A 353 44.42 -22.49 11.41
N ASP A 354 45.35 -22.94 12.24
CA ASP A 354 46.35 -22.09 12.89
C ASP A 354 47.37 -21.48 11.91
N ASP A 355 47.44 -22.00 10.68
CA ASP A 355 48.36 -21.62 9.61
C ASP A 355 47.77 -20.61 8.61
N VAL A 356 46.55 -20.13 8.83
CA VAL A 356 45.91 -19.14 7.95
C VAL A 356 46.54 -17.76 8.15
N ASP A 357 47.23 -17.25 7.12
CA ASP A 357 47.71 -15.87 7.03
C ASP A 357 46.73 -15.01 6.22
N PHE A 358 46.37 -13.85 6.75
CA PHE A 358 45.44 -12.89 6.13
C PHE A 358 46.15 -11.78 5.34
N LYS A 359 47.49 -11.76 5.34
CA LYS A 359 48.27 -10.81 4.54
C LYS A 359 48.08 -11.06 3.04
N LEU A 360 47.69 -10.00 2.32
CA LEU A 360 47.43 -10.00 0.88
C LEU A 360 48.58 -9.48 0.04
#